data_AF-A0A7Y2C6X0-F1
#
_entry.id   AF-A0A7Y2C6X0-F1
#
_cell.length_a   1.000
_cell.length_b   1.000
_cell.length_c   1.000
_cell.angle_alpha   90.00
_cell.angle_beta   90.00
_cell.angle_gamma   90.00
#
_symmetry.space_group_name_H-M   'P 1'
#
loop_
_entity.id
_entity.type
_entity.pdbx_description
1 polymer ?
#
loop_
_entity_poly.entity_id
_entity_poly.type
_entity_poly.pdbx_seq_one_letter_code
_entity_poly.pdbx_strand_id
1 'polypeptide(L)'
;TNKAKHEVINMAINSTWSRTVITSLTTLFVVVILLIFGGGSIKGFAFALTVGVLVGTYSSVFIATPIMSDLTGDLKPKSKKKSSSFARAKA
;
A
#
# COMPACT_ATOMS: atom_id res chain seq x y z
N THR A 1 3.67 -29.85 11.76
CA THR A 1 2.59 -28.91 12.13
C THR A 1 3.02 -27.43 12.21
N ASN A 2 4.20 -27.03 11.71
CA ASN A 2 4.73 -25.67 11.91
C ASN A 2 5.30 -25.05 10.62
N LYS A 3 4.41 -24.68 9.67
CA LYS A 3 4.74 -23.78 8.54
C LYS A 3 3.69 -22.68 8.29
N ALA A 4 2.67 -22.56 9.14
CA ALA A 4 1.48 -21.78 8.79
C ALA A 4 1.50 -20.30 9.21
N LYS A 5 2.22 -19.89 10.27
CA LYS A 5 2.07 -18.52 10.81
C LYS A 5 2.58 -17.44 9.87
N HIS A 6 3.79 -17.60 9.33
CA HIS A 6 4.36 -16.62 8.39
C HIS A 6 3.59 -16.54 7.08
N GLU A 7 3.06 -17.67 6.59
CA GLU A 7 2.28 -17.70 5.36
C GLU A 7 0.91 -17.03 5.55
N VAL A 8 0.23 -17.29 6.68
CA VAL A 8 -1.02 -16.62 7.05
C VAL A 8 -0.82 -15.13 7.29
N ILE A 9 0.24 -14.74 8.00
CA ILE A 9 0.58 -13.33 8.24
C ILE A 9 0.88 -12.63 6.91
N ASN A 10 1.70 -13.24 6.04
CA ASN A 10 2.01 -12.66 4.73
C ASN A 10 0.77 -12.55 3.83
N MET A 11 -0.13 -13.53 3.87
CA MET A 11 -1.38 -13.50 3.11
C MET A 11 -2.37 -12.44 3.67
N ALA A 12 -2.44 -12.29 4.99
CA ALA A 12 -3.26 -11.29 5.67
C ALA A 12 -2.75 -9.86 5.39
N ILE A 13 -1.43 -9.66 5.44
CA ILE A 13 -0.80 -8.38 5.10
C ILE A 13 -1.07 -8.05 3.62
N ASN A 14 -0.82 -8.98 2.70
CA ASN A 14 -1.01 -8.70 1.27
C ASN A 14 -2.49 -8.44 0.91
N SER A 15 -3.44 -9.15 1.53
CA SER A 15 -4.88 -8.93 1.29
C SER A 15 -5.40 -7.62 1.88
N THR A 16 -4.93 -7.24 3.07
CA THR A 16 -5.31 -5.98 3.71
C THR A 16 -4.68 -4.80 2.97
N TRP A 17 -3.39 -4.90 2.63
CA TRP A 17 -2.66 -3.86 1.91
C TRP A 17 -3.25 -3.61 0.52
N SER A 18 -3.63 -4.66 -0.21
CA SER A 18 -4.31 -4.53 -1.49
C SER A 18 -5.65 -3.79 -1.36
N ARG A 19 -6.44 -4.09 -0.31
CA ARG A 19 -7.69 -3.37 -0.03
C ARG A 19 -7.46 -1.90 0.32
N THR A 20 -6.47 -1.59 1.16
CA THR A 20 -6.13 -0.21 1.56
C THR A 20 -5.59 0.62 0.40
N VAL A 21 -4.78 0.01 -0.47
CA VAL A 21 -4.26 0.67 -1.67
C VAL A 21 -5.40 0.95 -2.66
N ILE A 22 -6.30 -0.02 -2.88
CA ILE A 22 -7.44 0.17 -3.80
C ILE A 22 -8.37 1.29 -3.32
N THR A 23 -8.69 1.35 -2.02
CA THR A 23 -9.58 2.39 -1.48
C THR A 23 -8.93 3.77 -1.41
N SER A 24 -7.62 3.85 -1.13
CA SER A 24 -6.88 5.13 -1.20
C SER A 24 -6.74 5.62 -2.64
N LEU A 25 -6.52 4.73 -3.61
CA LEU A 25 -6.44 5.10 -5.02
C LEU A 25 -7.77 5.62 -5.57
N THR A 26 -8.88 4.98 -5.22
CA THR A 26 -10.21 5.41 -5.67
C THR A 26 -10.63 6.72 -5.01
N THR A 27 -10.33 6.93 -3.73
CA THR A 27 -10.57 8.23 -3.07
C THR A 27 -9.73 9.35 -3.69
N LEU A 28 -8.47 9.10 -4.01
CA LEU A 28 -7.62 10.07 -4.71
C LEU A 28 -8.18 10.41 -6.09
N PHE A 29 -8.70 9.42 -6.82
CA PHE A 29 -9.38 9.63 -8.11
C PHE A 29 -10.65 10.50 -7.97
N VAL A 30 -11.49 10.23 -6.97
CA VAL A 30 -12.69 11.03 -6.69
C VAL A 30 -12.32 12.47 -6.36
N VAL A 31 -11.30 12.69 -5.54
CA VAL A 31 -10.88 14.04 -5.14
C VAL A 31 -10.31 14.84 -6.32
N VAL A 32 -9.58 14.19 -7.23
CA VAL A 32 -9.10 14.83 -8.47
C VAL A 32 -10.27 15.28 -9.36
N ILE A 33 -11.30 14.45 -9.51
CA ILE A 33 -12.52 14.82 -10.24
C ILE A 33 -13.22 16.00 -9.55
N LEU A 34 -13.35 15.98 -8.22
CA LEU A 34 -13.96 17.08 -7.46
C LEU A 34 -13.14 18.37 -7.52
N LEU A 35 -11.83 18.32 -7.69
CA LEU A 35 -11.00 19.52 -7.86
C LEU A 35 -11.17 20.17 -9.24
N ILE A 36 -11.32 19.36 -10.29
CA ILE A 36 -11.46 19.83 -11.68
C ILE A 36 -12.91 20.25 -11.97
N PHE A 37 -13.89 19.44 -11.56
CA PHE A 37 -15.32 19.64 -11.82
C PHE A 37 -16.09 20.26 -10.65
N GLY A 38 -15.47 20.43 -9.49
CA GLY A 38 -16.11 21.04 -8.32
C GLY A 38 -16.26 22.55 -8.47
N GLY A 39 -17.50 23.01 -8.37
CA GLY A 39 -17.84 24.43 -8.32
C GLY A 39 -17.35 25.13 -7.04
N GLY A 40 -17.67 26.43 -6.92
CA GLY A 40 -17.12 27.33 -5.89
C GLY A 40 -17.27 26.81 -4.45
N SER A 41 -18.40 26.20 -4.10
CA SER A 41 -18.67 25.73 -2.74
C SER A 41 -17.95 24.42 -2.38
N ILE A 42 -17.66 23.55 -3.37
CA ILE A 42 -17.07 22.23 -3.11
C ILE A 42 -15.53 22.27 -3.17
N LYS A 43 -14.94 23.33 -3.76
CA LYS A 43 -13.48 23.48 -3.82
C LYS A 43 -12.80 23.49 -2.46
N GLY A 44 -13.36 24.19 -1.47
CA GLY A 44 -12.81 24.23 -0.11
C GLY A 44 -12.85 22.85 0.58
N PHE A 45 -13.94 22.12 0.37
CA PHE A 45 -14.09 20.75 0.87
C PHE A 45 -13.17 19.76 0.15
N ALA A 46 -13.05 19.86 -1.18
CA ALA A 46 -12.15 19.05 -1.98
C ALA A 46 -10.69 19.29 -1.60
N PHE A 47 -10.29 20.53 -1.28
CA PHE A 47 -8.96 20.84 -0.79
C PHE A 47 -8.65 20.13 0.54
N ALA A 48 -9.58 20.18 1.50
CA ALA A 48 -9.45 19.46 2.77
C ALA A 48 -9.32 17.93 2.56
N LEU A 49 -10.14 17.35 1.67
CA LEU A 49 -10.05 15.93 1.30
C LEU A 49 -8.74 15.60 0.61
N THR A 50 -8.22 16.49 -0.23
CA THR A 50 -6.93 16.30 -0.94
C THR A 50 -5.79 16.20 0.06
N VAL A 51 -5.70 17.14 1.00
CA VAL A 51 -4.67 17.13 2.05
C VAL A 51 -4.82 15.90 2.94
N GLY A 52 -6.05 15.55 3.34
CA GLY A 52 -6.31 14.36 4.15
C GLY A 52 -5.92 13.05 3.47
N VAL A 53 -6.25 12.88 2.19
CA VAL A 53 -5.89 11.69 1.41
C VAL A 53 -4.39 11.65 1.13
N LEU A 54 -3.75 12.78 0.82
CA LEU A 54 -2.28 12.84 0.64
C LEU A 54 -1.56 12.39 1.92
N VAL A 55 -1.88 13.00 3.06
CA VAL A 55 -1.23 12.67 4.35
C VAL A 55 -1.59 11.24 4.78
N GLY A 56 -2.84 10.80 4.61
CA GLY A 56 -3.28 9.46 4.99
C GLY A 56 -2.69 8.33 4.13
N THR A 57 -2.59 8.56 2.82
CA THR A 57 -1.99 7.58 1.88
C THR A 57 -0.48 7.51 2.05
N TYR A 58 0.19 8.68 2.16
CA TYR A 58 1.63 8.72 2.39
C TYR A 58 1.99 8.09 3.73
N SER A 59 1.24 8.41 4.81
CA SER A 59 1.41 7.77 6.11
C SER A 59 1.22 6.25 6.02
N SER A 60 0.14 5.76 5.42
CA SER A 60 -0.09 4.30 5.36
C SER A 60 0.95 3.54 4.52
N VAL A 61 1.44 4.09 3.41
CA VAL A 61 2.42 3.39 2.55
C VAL A 61 3.84 3.51 3.09
N PHE A 62 4.25 4.72 3.52
CA PHE A 62 5.62 4.97 3.97
C PHE A 62 5.87 4.68 5.44
N ILE A 63 4.85 4.62 6.31
CA ILE A 63 5.03 4.24 7.72
C ILE A 63 4.79 2.74 7.93
N ALA A 64 3.81 2.12 7.26
CA ALA A 64 3.57 0.68 7.45
C ALA A 64 4.72 -0.20 6.95
N THR A 65 5.40 0.20 5.86
CA THR A 65 6.53 -0.56 5.29
C THR A 65 7.74 -0.63 6.23
N PRO A 66 8.24 0.49 6.81
CA PRO A 66 9.30 0.47 7.81
C PRO A 66 8.81 -0.02 9.18
N ILE A 67 7.57 0.27 9.61
CA ILE A 67 7.05 -0.29 10.88
C ILE A 67 6.97 -1.82 10.81
N MET A 68 6.54 -2.38 9.68
CA MET A 68 6.59 -3.83 9.47
C MET A 68 8.04 -4.34 9.47
N SER A 69 8.98 -3.59 8.88
CA SER A 69 10.40 -3.92 8.88
C SER A 69 11.04 -3.88 10.27
N ASP A 70 10.74 -2.87 11.08
CA ASP A 70 11.27 -2.67 12.43
C ASP A 70 10.64 -3.63 13.43
N LEU A 71 9.32 -3.84 13.38
CA LEU A 71 8.65 -4.85 14.22
C LEU A 71 9.05 -6.29 13.85
N THR A 72 9.57 -6.51 12.63
CA THR A 72 10.17 -7.78 12.19
C THR A 72 11.71 -7.77 12.34
N GLY A 73 12.30 -6.67 12.82
CA GLY A 73 13.75 -6.50 13.00
C GLY A 73 14.36 -7.47 14.03
N ASP A 74 13.55 -7.96 14.98
CA ASP A 74 13.97 -8.99 15.94
C ASP A 74 13.77 -10.43 15.45
N LEU A 75 13.17 -10.64 14.28
CA LEU A 75 13.06 -11.97 13.65
C LEU A 75 13.29 -11.86 12.14
N LYS A 76 14.57 -11.89 11.76
CA LYS A 76 15.06 -12.15 10.40
C LYS A 76 14.43 -13.44 9.84
N PRO A 77 13.67 -13.37 8.73
CA PRO A 77 14.04 -14.25 7.61
C PRO A 77 14.02 -13.54 6.25
N LYS A 78 15.10 -13.77 5.48
CA LYS A 78 15.23 -13.49 4.04
C LYS A 78 14.04 -14.09 3.24
N SER A 79 13.42 -13.30 2.36
CA SER A 79 12.83 -13.70 1.05
C SER A 79 11.87 -12.58 0.60
N LYS A 80 12.10 -11.81 -0.46
CA LYS A 80 12.12 -12.27 -1.85
C LYS A 80 13.03 -11.42 -2.72
N LYS A 81 14.00 -12.11 -3.33
CA LYS A 81 14.73 -11.71 -4.53
C LYS A 81 13.76 -11.80 -5.71
N LYS A 82 13.38 -10.68 -6.33
CA LYS A 82 12.79 -10.67 -7.69
C LYS A 82 13.86 -10.17 -8.65
N SER A 83 14.01 -10.84 -9.80
CA SER A 83 14.94 -10.58 -10.92
C SER A 83 16.29 -11.30 -10.87
N SER A 84 16.39 -12.43 -11.60
CA SER A 84 17.42 -12.65 -12.65
C SER A 84 17.30 -14.06 -13.24
N SER A 85 17.27 -14.15 -14.58
CA SER A 85 17.40 -15.36 -15.43
C SER A 85 16.22 -16.34 -15.44
N PHE A 86 15.48 -16.59 -16.53
CA PHE A 86 15.79 -16.42 -17.95
C PHE A 86 17.22 -16.88 -18.30
N ALA A 87 17.57 -18.15 -18.03
CA ALA A 87 18.83 -18.72 -18.56
C ALA A 87 18.89 -20.26 -18.69
N ARG A 88 17.76 -21.00 -18.62
CA ARG A 88 17.82 -22.46 -18.88
C ARG A 88 16.48 -23.03 -19.34
N ALA A 89 15.94 -22.52 -20.44
CA ALA A 89 15.91 -23.30 -21.68
C ALA A 89 17.23 -24.03 -22.00
N LYS A 90 17.14 -25.31 -22.39
CA LYS A 90 18.17 -26.12 -23.07
C LYS A 90 19.24 -26.77 -22.16
N ALA A 91 18.95 -27.99 -21.69
CA ALA A 91 19.90 -29.09 -21.53
C ALA A 91 19.11 -30.37 -21.23
#